data_AF-A0A1I8ALM1-F1
#
_entry.id   AF-A0A1I8ALM1-F1
#
_cell.length_a   1.000
_cell.length_b   1.000
_cell.length_c   1.000
_cell.angle_alpha   90.00
_cell.angle_beta   90.00
_cell.angle_gamma   90.00
#
_symmetry.space_group_name_H-M   'P 1'
#
loop_
_entity.id
_entity.type
_entity.pdbx_description
1 polymer ?
#
loop_
_entity_poly.entity_id
_entity_poly.type
_entity_poly.pdbx_seq_one_letter_code
_entity_poly.pdbx_strand_id
1 'polypeptide(L)'
;MNRVPLSFYDHLCDISTTDELGTAKELSGYYGKIALFAFEHCVEYLVDIVDGREEDGYLAYFCDGREVRELEKIEAFPKKFVRVVTINLMDAKDEKVSRELIQRFPYSRYDFTCFSSSINNAWVDLAYSLKRLGRVGIIETLKDGALQLFQKLVMGQKLIRLSMHVNACNDSTIKVSKTLFCQDQFKELKIMSGGGKNWDSAAILKILEFWSKNGEKLRGKALVLGNNWDGVIQLENFLKERKTSTLPGNQFDIENVLKPCSKEECDFIKMEYNDNLYTFEKPSCFYKFEEGDEGNERRLYVSFECAQEVTWEPETLPSYFGQKCPSLMRKTTCLHVLFG
;
A
#
# COMPACT_ATOMS: atom_id res chain seq x y z
N MET A 1 -1.84 -19.51 29.25
CA MET A 1 -0.71 -19.19 28.35
C MET A 1 0.68 -19.26 28.99
N ASN A 2 0.82 -19.34 30.33
CA ASN A 2 2.13 -19.30 31.03
C ASN A 2 3.09 -20.49 30.78
N ARG A 3 2.74 -21.44 29.92
CA ARG A 3 3.59 -22.61 29.57
C ARG A 3 4.31 -22.45 28.23
N VAL A 4 4.00 -21.39 27.49
CA VAL A 4 4.65 -21.10 26.21
C VAL A 4 6.02 -20.45 26.50
N PRO A 5 7.12 -20.93 25.89
CA PRO A 5 8.45 -20.35 26.10
C PRO A 5 8.51 -18.87 25.70
N LEU A 6 9.30 -18.06 26.41
CA LEU A 6 9.43 -16.62 26.13
C LEU A 6 9.93 -16.35 24.70
N SER A 7 10.83 -17.20 24.21
CA SER A 7 11.36 -17.13 22.85
C SER A 7 10.28 -17.26 21.76
N PHE A 8 9.15 -17.92 22.05
CA PHE A 8 8.03 -17.97 21.12
C PHE A 8 7.36 -16.60 21.01
N TYR A 9 7.15 -15.90 22.12
CA TYR A 9 6.56 -14.57 22.12
C TYR A 9 7.49 -13.53 21.48
N ASP A 10 8.79 -13.60 21.75
CA ASP A 10 9.78 -12.75 21.08
C ASP A 10 9.75 -12.97 19.57
N HIS A 11 9.72 -14.24 19.13
CA HIS A 11 9.63 -14.57 17.71
C HIS A 11 8.33 -14.09 17.08
N LEU A 12 7.19 -14.23 17.78
CA LEU A 12 5.90 -13.76 17.30
C LEU A 12 5.92 -12.24 17.11
N CYS A 13 6.43 -11.50 18.10
CA CYS A 13 6.61 -10.06 17.95
C CYS A 13 7.52 -9.72 16.77
N ASP A 14 8.59 -10.50 16.53
CA ASP A 14 9.55 -10.33 15.43
C ASP A 14 8.96 -10.48 14.02
N ILE A 15 7.88 -11.24 13.89
CA ILE A 15 7.19 -11.44 12.62
C ILE A 15 5.91 -10.61 12.49
N SER A 16 5.40 -10.06 13.60
CA SER A 16 4.18 -9.26 13.61
C SER A 16 4.35 -7.91 12.92
N THR A 17 3.27 -7.45 12.29
CA THR A 17 3.18 -6.10 11.75
C THR A 17 3.07 -5.07 12.87
N THR A 18 3.32 -3.79 12.56
CA THR A 18 3.15 -2.70 13.52
C THR A 18 1.72 -2.64 14.05
N ASP A 19 0.71 -2.88 13.21
CA ASP A 19 -0.71 -2.86 13.59
C ASP A 19 -1.06 -4.04 14.51
N GLU A 20 -0.53 -5.23 14.20
CA GLU A 20 -0.70 -6.42 15.05
C GLU A 20 -0.06 -6.21 16.42
N LEU A 21 1.14 -5.62 16.48
CA LEU A 21 1.79 -5.23 17.73
C LEU A 21 0.98 -4.17 18.48
N GLY A 22 0.44 -3.19 17.76
CA GLY A 22 -0.42 -2.14 18.29
C GLY A 22 -1.70 -2.67 18.92
N THR A 23 -2.26 -3.76 18.38
CA THR A 23 -3.40 -4.46 18.98
C THR A 23 -2.96 -5.38 20.13
N ALA A 24 -1.86 -6.11 19.95
CA ALA A 24 -1.38 -7.10 20.91
C ALA A 24 -0.87 -6.46 22.21
N LYS A 25 -0.40 -5.21 22.19
CA LYS A 25 0.02 -4.48 23.40
C LYS A 25 -1.10 -4.31 24.44
N GLU A 26 -2.36 -4.32 23.99
CA GLU A 26 -3.55 -4.20 24.85
C GLU A 26 -3.89 -5.51 25.57
N LEU A 27 -3.24 -6.62 25.20
CA LEU A 27 -3.45 -7.91 25.86
C LEU A 27 -2.86 -7.90 27.27
N SER A 28 -3.51 -8.61 28.19
CA SER A 28 -2.98 -8.78 29.55
C SER A 28 -1.87 -9.85 29.60
N GLY A 29 -1.09 -9.83 30.68
CA GLY A 29 -0.08 -10.86 30.95
C GLY A 29 1.25 -10.61 30.24
N TYR A 30 1.99 -11.69 30.01
CA TYR A 30 3.37 -11.61 29.53
C TYR A 30 3.47 -11.19 28.06
N TYR A 31 2.60 -11.72 27.20
CA TYR A 31 2.63 -11.41 25.78
C TYR A 31 2.36 -9.93 25.51
N GLY A 32 1.33 -9.33 26.12
CA GLY A 32 1.04 -7.91 25.92
C GLY A 32 2.17 -6.99 26.41
N LYS A 33 2.89 -7.38 27.47
CA LYS A 33 4.09 -6.65 27.91
C LYS A 33 5.22 -6.68 26.87
N ILE A 34 5.48 -7.84 26.25
CA ILE A 34 6.48 -7.92 25.16
C ILE A 34 5.99 -7.14 23.94
N ALA A 35 4.72 -7.30 23.56
CA ALA A 35 4.15 -6.61 22.41
C ALA A 35 4.21 -5.09 22.58
N LEU A 36 3.91 -4.57 23.77
CA LEU A 36 4.08 -3.16 24.12
C LEU A 36 5.52 -2.71 23.93
N PHE A 37 6.47 -3.43 24.52
CA PHE A 37 7.88 -3.11 24.40
C PHE A 37 8.35 -3.12 22.93
N ALA A 38 7.97 -4.14 22.17
CA ALA A 38 8.30 -4.25 20.75
C ALA A 38 7.66 -3.12 19.93
N PHE A 39 6.41 -2.75 20.23
CA PHE A 39 5.70 -1.65 19.58
C PHE A 39 6.37 -0.29 19.86
N GLU A 40 6.70 0.01 21.11
CA GLU A 40 7.36 1.27 21.53
C GLU A 40 8.77 1.43 20.96
N HIS A 41 9.43 0.33 20.59
CA HIS A 41 10.76 0.34 20.00
C HIS A 41 10.75 0.08 18.49
N CYS A 42 9.57 -0.16 17.90
CA CYS A 42 9.44 -0.40 16.47
C CYS A 42 9.78 0.87 15.69
N VAL A 43 10.78 0.80 14.83
CA VAL A 43 11.22 1.94 14.02
C VAL A 43 11.32 1.58 12.55
N GLU A 44 11.15 2.60 11.72
CA GLU A 44 11.57 2.62 10.33
C GLU A 44 12.88 3.40 10.21
N TYR A 45 13.79 2.94 9.35
CA TYR A 45 14.94 3.73 8.94
C TYR A 45 14.68 4.29 7.54
N LEU A 46 14.73 5.61 7.39
CA LEU A 46 14.53 6.31 6.12
C LEU A 46 15.83 6.98 5.71
N VAL A 47 16.12 6.95 4.41
CA VAL A 47 17.35 7.53 3.89
C VAL A 47 17.25 7.90 2.43
N ASP A 48 17.90 8.99 2.06
CA ASP A 48 18.07 9.41 0.68
C ASP A 48 19.45 8.96 0.19
N ILE A 49 19.49 8.36 -1.00
CA ILE A 49 20.75 8.06 -1.68
C ILE A 49 20.93 9.06 -2.80
N VAL A 50 21.89 9.96 -2.62
CA VAL A 50 22.25 11.00 -3.58
C VAL A 50 23.70 10.80 -4.00
N ASP A 51 23.90 10.70 -5.30
CA ASP A 51 25.16 10.44 -5.96
C ASP A 51 25.92 9.22 -5.41
N GLY A 52 25.18 8.16 -5.04
CA GLY A 52 25.75 6.95 -4.43
C GLY A 52 26.30 7.18 -3.01
N ARG A 53 25.75 8.14 -2.27
CA ARG A 53 26.05 8.42 -0.86
C ARG A 53 24.77 8.46 -0.03
N GLU A 54 24.89 8.04 1.22
CA GLU A 54 23.84 8.14 2.22
C GLU A 54 23.67 9.60 2.66
N GLU A 55 22.50 10.17 2.45
CA GLU A 55 22.12 11.53 2.84
C GLU A 55 20.83 11.49 3.68
N ASP A 56 20.72 12.39 4.64
CA ASP A 56 19.51 12.58 5.47
C ASP A 56 18.94 11.30 6.11
N GLY A 57 19.80 10.36 6.53
CA GLY A 57 19.39 9.12 7.19
C GLY A 57 18.87 9.32 8.63
N TYR A 58 17.72 8.71 8.96
CA TYR A 58 17.14 8.78 10.32
C TYR A 58 16.28 7.57 10.68
N LEU A 59 16.13 7.34 11.99
CA LEU A 59 15.14 6.41 12.54
C LEU A 59 13.87 7.16 12.90
N ALA A 60 12.72 6.68 12.47
CA ALA A 60 11.40 7.18 12.84
C ALA A 60 10.65 6.13 13.66
N TYR A 61 10.18 6.51 14.84
CA TYR A 61 9.39 5.63 15.71
C TYR A 61 7.95 5.59 15.24
N PHE A 62 7.40 4.38 15.05
CA PHE A 62 6.01 4.23 14.61
C PHE A 62 4.99 4.71 15.65
N CYS A 63 5.33 4.64 16.94
CA CYS A 63 4.37 4.90 18.01
C CYS A 63 4.11 6.40 18.27
N ASP A 64 5.12 7.25 18.08
CA ASP A 64 5.07 8.67 18.45
C ASP A 64 5.63 9.61 17.36
N GLY A 65 6.11 9.06 16.24
CA GLY A 65 6.71 9.83 15.15
C GLY A 65 8.06 10.47 15.50
N ARG A 66 8.66 10.15 16.65
CA ARG A 66 9.95 10.72 17.05
C ARG A 66 11.03 10.29 16.08
N GLU A 67 11.91 11.24 15.75
CA GLU A 67 13.05 11.00 14.87
C GLU A 67 14.38 10.95 15.64
N VAL A 68 15.31 10.12 15.18
CA VAL A 68 16.71 10.07 15.63
C VAL A 68 17.62 10.20 14.42
N ARG A 69 18.38 11.30 14.36
CA ARG A 69 19.24 11.68 13.23
C ARG A 69 20.73 11.51 13.50
N GLU A 70 21.12 11.39 14.77
CA GLU A 70 22.54 11.28 15.13
C GLU A 70 23.08 9.88 14.80
N LEU A 71 24.13 9.82 13.97
CA LEU A 71 24.69 8.59 13.45
C LEU A 71 25.13 7.62 14.55
N GLU A 72 25.74 8.12 15.63
CA GLU A 72 26.17 7.29 16.76
C GLU A 72 24.99 6.58 17.43
N LYS A 73 23.84 7.27 17.53
CA LYS A 73 22.61 6.69 18.09
C LYS A 73 21.99 5.67 17.14
N ILE A 74 21.98 5.96 15.84
CA ILE A 74 21.49 5.03 14.81
C ILE A 74 22.34 3.75 14.80
N GLU A 75 23.67 3.89 14.94
CA GLU A 75 24.56 2.74 14.97
C GLU A 75 24.43 1.91 16.24
N ALA A 76 24.26 2.56 17.39
CA ALA A 76 24.00 1.88 18.65
C ALA A 76 22.58 1.27 18.75
N PHE A 77 21.64 1.65 17.86
CA PHE A 77 20.26 1.19 17.93
C PHE A 77 20.14 -0.32 17.65
N PRO A 78 19.35 -1.09 18.43
CA PRO A 78 19.21 -2.52 18.21
C PRO A 78 18.53 -2.84 16.87
N LYS A 79 19.30 -3.40 15.93
CA LYS A 79 18.87 -3.62 14.53
C LYS A 79 17.64 -4.52 14.38
N LYS A 80 17.33 -5.37 15.36
CA LYS A 80 16.12 -6.21 15.36
C LYS A 80 14.81 -5.42 15.43
N PHE A 81 14.84 -4.20 15.96
CA PHE A 81 13.68 -3.31 16.06
C PHE A 81 13.50 -2.39 14.85
N VAL A 82 14.48 -2.34 13.94
CA VAL A 82 14.35 -1.67 12.65
C VAL A 82 13.55 -2.59 11.73
N ARG A 83 12.25 -2.34 11.61
CA ARG A 83 11.34 -3.22 10.86
C ARG A 83 11.33 -2.95 9.37
N VAL A 84 11.43 -1.67 9.01
CA VAL A 84 11.39 -1.21 7.63
C VAL A 84 12.61 -0.34 7.38
N VAL A 85 13.22 -0.53 6.22
CA VAL A 85 14.27 0.33 5.69
C VAL A 85 13.75 0.86 4.36
N THR A 86 13.46 2.16 4.32
CA THR A 86 13.00 2.86 3.11
C THR A 86 14.17 3.61 2.49
N ILE A 87 14.54 3.19 1.28
CA ILE A 87 15.68 3.74 0.53
C ILE A 87 15.13 4.57 -0.63
N ASN A 88 15.32 5.88 -0.57
CA ASN A 88 14.93 6.80 -1.63
C ASN A 88 16.11 6.99 -2.60
N LEU A 89 15.96 6.47 -3.82
CA LEU A 89 16.99 6.54 -4.86
C LEU A 89 16.79 7.80 -5.69
N MET A 90 17.61 8.83 -5.42
CA MET A 90 17.52 10.12 -6.11
C MET A 90 18.18 10.08 -7.50
N ASP A 91 19.06 9.11 -7.73
CA ASP A 91 19.69 8.82 -9.01
C ASP A 91 19.88 7.30 -9.21
N ALA A 92 20.44 6.93 -10.37
CA ALA A 92 20.68 5.54 -10.76
C ALA A 92 22.16 5.12 -10.66
N LYS A 93 22.92 5.71 -9.74
CA LYS A 93 24.34 5.36 -9.54
C LYS A 93 24.50 4.04 -8.76
N ASP A 94 25.73 3.77 -8.33
CA ASP A 94 26.16 2.51 -7.74
C ASP A 94 25.33 2.14 -6.50
N GLU A 95 24.90 0.88 -6.46
CA GLU A 95 24.08 0.27 -5.41
C GLU A 95 24.88 -0.16 -4.18
N LYS A 96 26.16 0.20 -4.12
CA LYS A 96 27.05 -0.11 -3.00
C LYS A 96 26.44 0.34 -1.66
N VAL A 97 25.91 1.55 -1.59
CA VAL A 97 25.28 2.08 -0.37
C VAL A 97 24.04 1.27 0.01
N SER A 98 23.16 0.96 -0.96
CA SER A 98 21.99 0.10 -0.72
C SER A 98 22.40 -1.25 -0.13
N ARG A 99 23.49 -1.86 -0.62
CA ARG A 99 24.03 -3.13 -0.09
C ARG A 99 24.56 -3.00 1.33
N GLU A 100 25.25 -1.91 1.65
CA GLU A 100 25.75 -1.61 2.99
C GLU A 100 24.59 -1.43 3.98
N LEU A 101 23.51 -0.74 3.58
CA LEU A 101 22.30 -0.58 4.39
C LEU A 101 21.61 -1.91 4.68
N ILE A 102 21.54 -2.81 3.68
CA ILE A 102 20.99 -4.15 3.85
C ILE A 102 21.81 -4.96 4.87
N GLN A 103 23.14 -4.83 4.84
CA GLN A 103 24.01 -5.46 5.84
C GLN A 103 23.87 -4.83 7.23
N ARG A 104 23.68 -3.50 7.30
CA ARG A 104 23.48 -2.76 8.55
C ARG A 104 22.18 -3.15 9.25
N PHE A 105 21.12 -3.45 8.49
CA PHE A 105 19.79 -3.76 9.01
C PHE A 105 19.24 -5.11 8.49
N PRO A 106 19.85 -6.25 8.83
CA PRO A 106 19.60 -7.53 8.14
C PRO A 106 18.24 -8.18 8.44
N TYR A 107 17.50 -7.68 9.42
CA TYR A 107 16.20 -8.22 9.84
C TYR A 107 15.01 -7.48 9.22
N SER A 108 15.26 -6.37 8.54
CA SER A 108 14.23 -5.47 8.04
C SER A 108 13.57 -5.96 6.75
N ARG A 109 12.39 -5.42 6.48
CA ARG A 109 11.81 -5.34 5.13
C ARG A 109 12.40 -4.12 4.44
N TYR A 110 12.66 -4.21 3.14
CA TYR A 110 13.22 -3.12 2.36
C TYR A 110 12.20 -2.59 1.36
N ASP A 111 11.98 -1.30 1.45
CA ASP A 111 11.15 -0.55 0.52
C ASP A 111 12.08 0.39 -0.27
N PHE A 112 11.87 0.50 -1.58
CA PHE A 112 12.64 1.39 -2.45
C PHE A 112 11.73 2.42 -3.08
N THR A 113 12.15 3.68 -3.14
CA THR A 113 11.44 4.71 -3.90
C THR A 113 12.39 5.30 -4.95
N CYS A 114 12.12 5.02 -6.23
CA CYS A 114 12.87 5.56 -7.33
C CYS A 114 12.35 6.96 -7.68
N PHE A 115 13.11 7.98 -7.28
CA PHE A 115 12.85 9.37 -7.69
C PHE A 115 13.39 9.66 -9.09
N SER A 116 14.37 8.89 -9.56
CA SER A 116 14.90 9.02 -10.91
C SER A 116 14.09 8.24 -11.96
N SER A 117 13.98 8.80 -13.16
CA SER A 117 13.53 8.09 -14.39
C SER A 117 14.44 6.94 -14.85
N SER A 118 15.56 6.67 -14.16
CA SER A 118 16.56 5.66 -14.53
C SER A 118 16.71 4.60 -13.44
N ILE A 119 16.97 3.37 -13.85
CA ILE A 119 17.27 2.20 -13.00
C ILE A 119 18.40 1.44 -13.69
N ASN A 120 19.35 0.88 -12.93
CA ASN A 120 20.46 0.09 -13.48
C ASN A 120 20.29 -1.42 -13.18
N ASN A 121 21.10 -2.27 -13.83
CA ASN A 121 21.04 -3.72 -13.61
C ASN A 121 21.41 -4.11 -12.17
N ALA A 122 22.39 -3.42 -11.56
CA ALA A 122 22.86 -3.73 -10.21
C ALA A 122 21.75 -3.56 -9.18
N TRP A 123 20.84 -2.61 -9.37
CA TRP A 123 19.66 -2.40 -8.54
C TRP A 123 18.67 -3.54 -8.69
N VAL A 124 18.37 -3.96 -9.92
CA VAL A 124 17.45 -5.08 -10.17
C VAL A 124 17.99 -6.36 -9.53
N ASP A 125 19.30 -6.63 -9.69
CA ASP A 125 19.95 -7.79 -9.08
C ASP A 125 19.89 -7.72 -7.55
N LEU A 126 20.09 -6.53 -6.98
CA LEU A 126 19.95 -6.30 -5.54
C LEU A 126 18.51 -6.58 -5.08
N ALA A 127 17.52 -5.91 -5.68
CA ALA A 127 16.11 -6.08 -5.35
C ALA A 127 15.67 -7.55 -5.47
N TYR A 128 16.16 -8.26 -6.47
CA TYR A 128 15.88 -9.69 -6.67
C TYR A 128 16.51 -10.59 -5.60
N SER A 129 17.70 -10.22 -5.10
CA SER A 129 18.43 -10.97 -4.06
C SER A 129 17.82 -10.83 -2.66
N LEU A 130 16.96 -9.81 -2.44
CA LEU A 130 16.36 -9.55 -1.14
C LEU A 130 15.36 -10.63 -0.74
N LYS A 131 15.51 -11.11 0.50
CA LYS A 131 14.54 -12.04 1.11
C LYS A 131 13.20 -11.36 1.42
N ARG A 132 13.22 -10.05 1.69
CA ARG A 132 12.08 -9.26 2.20
C ARG A 132 11.96 -7.93 1.44
N LEU A 133 11.81 -8.01 0.12
CA LEU A 133 11.41 -6.84 -0.68
C LEU A 133 9.94 -6.53 -0.39
N GLY A 134 9.64 -5.33 0.10
CA GLY A 134 8.28 -4.92 0.44
C GLY A 134 7.61 -4.15 -0.70
N ARG A 135 7.90 -2.85 -0.74
CA ARG A 135 7.32 -1.90 -1.70
C ARG A 135 8.39 -1.37 -2.65
N VAL A 136 8.02 -1.21 -3.92
CA VAL A 136 8.78 -0.36 -4.87
C VAL A 136 7.92 0.83 -5.25
N GLY A 137 8.46 2.03 -5.11
CA GLY A 137 7.89 3.30 -5.50
C GLY A 137 8.53 3.81 -6.79
N ILE A 138 7.72 4.35 -7.71
CA ILE A 138 8.19 5.00 -8.95
C ILE A 138 7.58 6.41 -8.98
N ILE A 139 8.42 7.43 -8.83
CA ILE A 139 7.96 8.83 -8.79
C ILE A 139 7.98 9.48 -10.18
N GLU A 140 9.02 9.18 -10.96
CA GLU A 140 9.15 9.67 -12.34
C GLU A 140 8.82 8.59 -13.37
N THR A 141 8.39 9.02 -14.56
CA THR A 141 8.27 8.10 -15.69
C THR A 141 9.63 7.47 -16.00
N LEU A 142 9.70 6.15 -15.92
CA LEU A 142 10.90 5.39 -16.28
C LEU A 142 11.18 5.49 -17.79
N LYS A 143 12.45 5.72 -18.16
CA LYS A 143 12.92 5.61 -19.54
C LYS A 143 12.80 4.16 -20.03
N ASP A 144 12.73 3.96 -21.34
CA ASP A 144 12.53 2.63 -21.94
C ASP A 144 13.50 1.55 -21.41
N GLY A 145 14.78 1.88 -21.29
CA GLY A 145 15.78 0.96 -20.73
C GLY A 145 15.51 0.62 -19.26
N ALA A 146 15.16 1.61 -18.43
CA ALA A 146 14.81 1.40 -17.03
C ALA A 146 13.51 0.62 -16.87
N LEU A 147 12.52 0.87 -17.74
CA LEU A 147 11.27 0.13 -17.76
C LEU A 147 11.48 -1.35 -18.12
N GLN A 148 12.34 -1.65 -19.10
CA GLN A 148 12.70 -3.03 -19.44
C GLN A 148 13.37 -3.75 -18.25
N LEU A 149 14.21 -3.04 -17.49
CA LEU A 149 14.82 -3.58 -16.28
C LEU A 149 13.80 -3.81 -15.18
N PHE A 150 12.89 -2.86 -14.95
CA PHE A 150 11.79 -3.03 -14.01
C PHE A 150 10.86 -4.19 -14.39
N GLN A 151 10.61 -4.40 -15.69
CA GLN A 151 9.88 -5.56 -16.19
C GLN A 151 10.55 -6.90 -15.83
N LYS A 152 11.89 -6.97 -15.81
CA LYS A 152 12.59 -8.17 -15.33
C LYS A 152 12.29 -8.44 -13.85
N LEU A 153 12.28 -7.40 -13.02
CA LEU A 153 11.89 -7.53 -11.60
C LEU A 153 10.46 -8.03 -11.46
N VAL A 154 9.52 -7.49 -12.25
CA VAL A 154 8.13 -7.94 -12.30
C VAL A 154 8.02 -9.40 -12.71
N MET A 155 8.70 -9.83 -13.78
CA MET A 155 8.72 -11.24 -14.21
C MET A 155 9.31 -12.17 -13.14
N GLY A 156 10.16 -11.63 -12.28
CA GLY A 156 10.75 -12.33 -11.14
C GLY A 156 9.78 -12.66 -10.00
N GLN A 157 8.54 -12.13 -10.03
CA GLN A 157 7.49 -12.39 -9.02
C GLN A 157 7.91 -12.13 -7.57
N LYS A 158 8.77 -11.12 -7.35
CA LYS A 158 9.24 -10.72 -6.01
C LYS A 158 8.47 -9.54 -5.43
N LEU A 159 7.79 -8.77 -6.27
CA LEU A 159 7.15 -7.54 -5.87
C LEU A 159 5.78 -7.82 -5.26
N ILE A 160 5.56 -7.32 -4.04
CA ILE A 160 4.30 -7.47 -3.30
C ILE A 160 3.46 -6.19 -3.44
N ARG A 161 4.09 -5.01 -3.39
CA ARG A 161 3.41 -3.72 -3.48
C ARG A 161 4.13 -2.78 -4.46
N LEU A 162 3.37 -2.09 -5.29
CA LEU A 162 3.88 -1.05 -6.19
C LEU A 162 3.21 0.28 -5.84
N SER A 163 4.01 1.31 -5.61
CA SER A 163 3.54 2.69 -5.53
C SER A 163 3.99 3.42 -6.79
N MET A 164 3.09 4.16 -7.43
CA MET A 164 3.43 5.03 -8.55
C MET A 164 2.93 6.43 -8.25
N HIS A 165 3.77 7.42 -8.51
CA HIS A 165 3.28 8.76 -8.67
C HIS A 165 2.51 8.86 -9.98
N VAL A 166 1.55 9.77 -10.03
CA VAL A 166 0.68 10.00 -11.18
C VAL A 166 1.46 10.26 -12.47
N ASN A 167 2.57 11.00 -12.37
CA ASN A 167 3.46 11.29 -13.51
C ASN A 167 4.20 10.07 -14.06
N ALA A 168 4.24 8.96 -13.31
CA ALA A 168 4.82 7.70 -13.75
C ALA A 168 3.78 6.77 -14.38
N CYS A 169 2.49 7.12 -14.37
CA CYS A 169 1.38 6.28 -14.85
C CYS A 169 1.10 6.43 -16.35
N ASN A 170 2.08 6.13 -17.20
CA ASN A 170 1.91 6.07 -18.65
C ASN A 170 1.43 4.69 -19.13
N ASP A 171 1.13 4.56 -20.43
CA ASP A 171 0.60 3.31 -21.00
C ASP A 171 1.51 2.11 -20.79
N SER A 172 2.82 2.32 -20.86
CA SER A 172 3.82 1.28 -20.71
C SER A 172 3.93 0.80 -19.26
N THR A 173 3.93 1.70 -18.27
CA THR A 173 3.95 1.33 -16.84
C THR A 173 2.62 0.74 -16.37
N ILE A 174 1.49 1.21 -16.93
CA ILE A 174 0.18 0.60 -16.68
C ILE A 174 0.11 -0.82 -17.24
N LYS A 175 0.71 -1.10 -18.40
CA LYS A 175 0.83 -2.47 -18.92
C LYS A 175 1.62 -3.37 -17.95
N VAL A 176 2.70 -2.85 -17.36
CA VAL A 176 3.46 -3.58 -16.32
C VAL A 176 2.60 -3.84 -15.08
N SER A 177 1.86 -2.84 -14.63
CA SER A 177 0.96 -2.95 -13.47
C SER A 177 -0.14 -3.98 -13.67
N LYS A 178 -0.72 -4.07 -14.88
CA LYS A 178 -1.67 -5.13 -15.25
C LYS A 178 -1.04 -6.53 -15.16
N THR A 179 0.23 -6.65 -15.54
CA THR A 179 0.98 -7.91 -15.42
C THR A 179 1.18 -8.27 -13.95
N LEU A 180 1.55 -7.30 -13.09
CA LEU A 180 1.67 -7.49 -11.64
C LEU A 180 0.35 -7.97 -11.00
N PHE A 181 -0.78 -7.35 -11.36
CA PHE A 181 -2.10 -7.78 -10.88
C PHE A 181 -2.44 -9.24 -11.20
N CYS A 182 -1.81 -9.86 -12.20
CA CYS A 182 -2.03 -11.27 -12.52
C CYS A 182 -1.13 -12.22 -11.72
N GLN A 183 -0.27 -11.71 -10.84
CA GLN A 183 0.66 -12.51 -10.05
C GLN A 183 0.09 -12.75 -8.65
N ASP A 184 0.23 -13.97 -8.13
CA ASP A 184 -0.40 -14.39 -6.89
C ASP A 184 0.15 -13.65 -5.66
N GLN A 185 1.45 -13.33 -5.66
CA GLN A 185 2.08 -12.64 -4.53
C GLN A 185 1.83 -11.13 -4.51
N PHE A 186 1.35 -10.54 -5.61
CA PHE A 186 1.12 -9.11 -5.70
C PHE A 186 -0.17 -8.73 -4.99
N LYS A 187 -0.10 -7.74 -4.09
CA LYS A 187 -1.18 -7.36 -3.18
C LYS A 187 -1.78 -5.99 -3.50
N GLU A 188 -0.94 -4.99 -3.78
CA GLU A 188 -1.38 -3.58 -3.80
C GLU A 188 -0.69 -2.77 -4.91
N LEU A 189 -1.51 -2.03 -5.66
CA LEU A 189 -1.07 -0.89 -6.46
C LEU A 189 -1.56 0.41 -5.83
N LYS A 190 -0.63 1.29 -5.43
CA LYS A 190 -0.95 2.63 -4.92
C LYS A 190 -0.59 3.69 -5.98
N ILE A 191 -1.54 4.55 -6.35
CA ILE A 191 -1.32 5.67 -7.26
C ILE A 191 -1.49 6.97 -6.48
N MET A 192 -0.42 7.78 -6.43
CA MET A 192 -0.35 9.00 -5.63
C MET A 192 -0.32 10.23 -6.54
N SER A 193 -1.11 11.25 -6.20
CA SER A 193 -1.06 12.55 -6.87
C SER A 193 -0.17 13.54 -6.12
N GLY A 194 0.69 14.24 -6.85
CA GLY A 194 1.52 15.32 -6.32
C GLY A 194 0.86 16.68 -6.55
N GLY A 195 -0.18 16.98 -5.77
CA GLY A 195 -0.73 18.30 -5.42
C GLY A 195 -0.89 19.45 -6.44
N GLY A 196 -0.53 19.32 -7.72
CA GLY A 196 -0.23 20.51 -8.53
C GLY A 196 -0.52 20.45 -10.03
N LYS A 197 -1.02 19.34 -10.60
CA LYS A 197 -1.39 19.28 -12.03
C LYS A 197 -2.63 18.44 -12.26
N ASN A 198 -3.49 18.91 -13.18
CA ASN A 198 -4.59 18.15 -13.75
C ASN A 198 -4.00 16.89 -14.40
N TRP A 199 -4.41 15.74 -13.91
CA TRP A 199 -3.92 14.46 -14.40
C TRP A 199 -4.66 14.07 -15.68
N ASP A 200 -3.92 13.64 -16.71
CA ASP A 200 -4.53 12.88 -17.79
C ASP A 200 -4.97 11.50 -17.26
N SER A 201 -6.24 11.48 -16.89
CA SER A 201 -6.87 10.59 -15.95
C SER A 201 -6.83 9.09 -16.37
N ALA A 202 -6.66 8.76 -17.65
CA ALA A 202 -6.99 7.45 -18.23
C ALA A 202 -6.37 6.18 -17.58
N ALA A 203 -5.31 6.30 -16.77
CA ALA A 203 -4.66 5.18 -16.12
C ALA A 203 -5.61 4.39 -15.17
N ILE A 204 -6.45 5.06 -14.38
CA ILE A 204 -7.39 4.37 -13.47
C ILE A 204 -8.44 3.64 -14.26
N LEU A 205 -9.04 4.31 -15.26
CA LEU A 205 -10.00 3.68 -16.15
C LEU A 205 -9.41 2.42 -16.82
N LYS A 206 -8.17 2.48 -17.30
CA LYS A 206 -7.47 1.32 -17.90
C LYS A 206 -7.29 0.15 -16.92
N ILE A 207 -7.15 0.41 -15.61
CA ILE A 207 -7.07 -0.63 -14.57
C ILE A 207 -8.46 -1.20 -14.27
N LEU A 208 -9.47 -0.35 -14.14
CA LEU A 208 -10.86 -0.77 -13.89
C LEU A 208 -11.44 -1.59 -15.06
N GLU A 209 -11.15 -1.18 -16.30
CA GLU A 209 -11.45 -1.97 -17.49
C GLU A 209 -10.71 -3.32 -17.49
N PHE A 210 -9.47 -3.35 -16.99
CA PHE A 210 -8.72 -4.59 -16.90
C PHE A 210 -9.33 -5.56 -15.90
N TRP A 211 -9.75 -5.07 -14.72
CA TRP A 211 -10.53 -5.84 -13.76
C TRP A 211 -11.80 -6.40 -14.39
N SER A 212 -12.53 -5.59 -15.16
CA SER A 212 -13.75 -6.06 -15.82
C SER A 212 -13.56 -7.17 -16.85
N LYS A 213 -12.32 -7.43 -17.27
CA LYS A 213 -11.95 -8.53 -18.17
C LYS A 213 -11.28 -9.69 -17.42
N ASN A 214 -10.80 -9.47 -16.20
CA ASN A 214 -9.92 -10.39 -15.47
C ASN A 214 -10.27 -10.46 -13.97
N GLY A 215 -11.54 -10.32 -13.59
CA GLY A 215 -11.99 -10.19 -12.19
C GLY A 215 -11.38 -11.24 -11.27
N GLU A 216 -11.47 -12.52 -11.65
CA GLU A 216 -10.88 -13.64 -10.90
C GLU A 216 -9.37 -13.48 -10.63
N LYS A 217 -8.60 -13.00 -11.60
CA LYS A 217 -7.16 -12.81 -11.44
C LYS A 217 -6.83 -11.67 -10.48
N LEU A 218 -7.73 -10.70 -10.32
CA LEU A 218 -7.52 -9.54 -9.46
C LEU A 218 -8.08 -9.75 -8.06
N ARG A 219 -8.86 -10.81 -7.82
CA ARG A 219 -9.49 -11.09 -6.53
C ARG A 219 -8.48 -11.03 -5.38
N GLY A 220 -8.87 -10.35 -4.32
CA GLY A 220 -8.08 -10.07 -3.13
C GLY A 220 -7.05 -8.96 -3.27
N LYS A 221 -6.81 -8.41 -4.47
CA LYS A 221 -5.82 -7.33 -4.69
C LYS A 221 -6.45 -5.96 -4.48
N ALA A 222 -5.60 -4.97 -4.19
CA ALA A 222 -6.02 -3.61 -3.90
C ALA A 222 -5.48 -2.59 -4.91
N LEU A 223 -6.31 -1.60 -5.21
CA LEU A 223 -5.95 -0.34 -5.85
C LEU A 223 -6.19 0.80 -4.84
N VAL A 224 -5.13 1.52 -4.48
CA VAL A 224 -5.18 2.66 -3.55
C VAL A 224 -4.94 3.95 -4.32
N LEU A 225 -5.80 4.94 -4.14
CA LEU A 225 -5.72 6.26 -4.75
C LEU A 225 -5.43 7.30 -3.65
N GLY A 226 -4.21 7.82 -3.62
CA GLY A 226 -3.78 8.83 -2.65
C GLY A 226 -3.79 10.25 -3.22
N ASN A 227 -4.50 11.16 -2.56
CA ASN A 227 -4.68 12.57 -2.92
C ASN A 227 -5.20 12.78 -4.34
N ASN A 228 -6.01 11.85 -4.84
CA ASN A 228 -6.28 11.70 -6.27
C ASN A 228 -7.77 11.88 -6.63
N TRP A 229 -8.19 13.14 -6.65
CA TRP A 229 -9.57 13.54 -6.94
C TRP A 229 -10.03 13.09 -8.33
N ASP A 230 -9.18 13.23 -9.34
CA ASP A 230 -9.48 12.77 -10.71
C ASP A 230 -9.65 11.25 -10.77
N GLY A 231 -8.89 10.50 -9.96
CA GLY A 231 -9.06 9.06 -9.80
C GLY A 231 -10.42 8.66 -9.21
N VAL A 232 -10.90 9.41 -8.21
CA VAL A 232 -12.24 9.21 -7.63
C VAL A 232 -13.33 9.46 -8.67
N ILE A 233 -13.23 10.54 -9.43
CA ILE A 233 -14.22 10.88 -10.48
C ILE A 233 -14.27 9.80 -11.56
N GLN A 234 -13.11 9.27 -11.98
CA GLN A 234 -13.07 8.17 -12.93
C GLN A 234 -13.72 6.89 -12.40
N LEU A 235 -13.46 6.54 -11.14
CA LEU A 235 -14.12 5.41 -10.51
C LEU A 235 -15.64 5.61 -10.53
N GLU A 236 -16.14 6.78 -10.11
CA GLU A 236 -17.58 7.07 -10.15
C GLU A 236 -18.17 6.92 -11.54
N ASN A 237 -17.52 7.52 -12.56
CA ASN A 237 -18.00 7.47 -13.94
C ASN A 237 -18.02 6.02 -14.45
N PHE A 238 -16.96 5.26 -14.21
CA PHE A 238 -16.88 3.84 -14.55
C PHE A 238 -18.03 3.03 -13.94
N LEU A 239 -18.32 3.22 -12.64
CA LEU A 239 -19.38 2.49 -11.96
C LEU A 239 -20.77 2.90 -12.46
N LYS A 240 -20.97 4.20 -12.73
CA LYS A 240 -22.23 4.75 -13.28
C LYS A 240 -22.52 4.22 -14.68
N GLU A 241 -21.54 4.28 -15.58
CA GLU A 241 -21.67 3.79 -16.96
C GLU A 241 -22.08 2.31 -17.02
N ARG A 242 -21.60 1.51 -16.07
CA ARG A 242 -21.95 0.09 -16.00
C ARG A 242 -23.35 -0.15 -15.47
N LYS A 243 -23.87 0.67 -14.55
CA LYS A 243 -25.27 0.57 -14.11
C LYS A 243 -26.24 1.15 -15.15
N THR A 244 -25.91 2.25 -15.82
CA THR A 244 -26.79 2.87 -16.82
C THR A 244 -27.05 1.94 -18.01
N SER A 245 -26.10 1.07 -18.37
CA SER A 245 -26.31 0.05 -19.40
C SER A 245 -27.51 -0.88 -19.13
N THR A 246 -27.99 -0.95 -17.88
CA THR A 246 -29.09 -1.80 -17.46
C THR A 246 -30.42 -1.07 -17.18
N LEU A 247 -30.43 0.27 -17.11
CA LEU A 247 -31.58 1.05 -16.65
C LEU A 247 -31.77 2.35 -17.46
N PRO A 248 -32.98 2.64 -17.98
CA PRO A 248 -33.25 3.89 -18.70
C PRO A 248 -33.42 5.08 -17.73
N GLY A 249 -32.51 6.06 -17.77
CA GLY A 249 -32.65 7.35 -17.07
C GLY A 249 -31.34 8.03 -16.71
N ASN A 250 -31.29 9.38 -16.75
CA ASN A 250 -30.07 10.18 -16.57
C ASN A 250 -29.79 10.62 -15.12
N GLN A 251 -30.28 9.90 -14.10
CA GLN A 251 -30.18 10.33 -12.70
C GLN A 251 -29.55 9.25 -11.81
N PHE A 252 -28.26 8.98 -12.04
CA PHE A 252 -27.47 8.08 -11.19
C PHE A 252 -26.51 8.85 -10.30
N ASP A 253 -26.96 9.09 -9.07
CA ASP A 253 -26.08 9.43 -7.96
C ASP A 253 -25.28 8.19 -7.53
N ILE A 254 -24.07 8.41 -7.02
CA ILE A 254 -23.18 7.33 -6.58
C ILE A 254 -23.82 6.47 -5.48
N GLU A 255 -24.73 7.06 -4.71
CA GLU A 255 -25.57 6.39 -3.69
C GLU A 255 -26.44 5.27 -4.25
N ASN A 256 -26.85 5.37 -5.52
CA ASN A 256 -27.65 4.33 -6.19
C ASN A 256 -26.77 3.22 -6.77
N VAL A 257 -25.47 3.46 -6.90
CA VAL A 257 -24.51 2.54 -7.53
C VAL A 257 -23.73 1.74 -6.49
N LEU A 258 -23.30 2.41 -5.41
CA LEU A 258 -22.55 1.82 -4.30
C LEU A 258 -23.48 1.52 -3.13
N LYS A 259 -23.61 0.24 -2.77
CA LYS A 259 -24.42 -0.19 -1.63
C LYS A 259 -23.54 -0.37 -0.39
N PRO A 260 -23.93 0.09 0.80
CA PRO A 260 -23.18 -0.24 2.01
C PRO A 260 -23.20 -1.75 2.25
N CYS A 261 -22.06 -2.31 2.64
CA CYS A 261 -21.95 -3.73 3.01
C CYS A 261 -22.69 -3.99 4.33
N SER A 262 -23.27 -5.19 4.44
CA SER A 262 -23.79 -5.72 5.70
C SER A 262 -22.66 -5.95 6.71
N LYS A 263 -23.02 -6.22 7.97
CA LYS A 263 -22.04 -6.51 9.01
C LYS A 263 -21.28 -7.80 8.71
N GLU A 264 -22.00 -8.83 8.28
CA GLU A 264 -21.45 -10.15 7.94
C GLU A 264 -20.47 -10.05 6.76
N GLU A 265 -20.78 -9.24 5.75
CA GLU A 265 -19.86 -8.94 4.65
C GLU A 265 -18.62 -8.19 5.12
N CYS A 266 -18.76 -7.19 6.00
CA CYS A 266 -17.61 -6.47 6.55
C CYS A 266 -16.69 -7.40 7.36
N ASP A 267 -17.27 -8.29 8.17
CA ASP A 267 -16.52 -9.25 8.97
C ASP A 267 -15.82 -10.28 8.07
N PHE A 268 -16.50 -10.75 7.01
CA PHE A 268 -15.89 -11.59 5.98
C PHE A 268 -14.72 -10.90 5.28
N ILE A 269 -14.88 -9.65 4.84
CA ILE A 269 -13.81 -8.89 4.16
C ILE A 269 -12.58 -8.75 5.07
N LYS A 270 -12.79 -8.40 6.36
CA LYS A 270 -11.71 -8.30 7.33
C LYS A 270 -10.99 -9.62 7.55
N MET A 271 -11.74 -10.72 7.63
CA MET A 271 -11.17 -12.04 7.84
C MET A 271 -10.40 -12.53 6.62
N GLU A 272 -10.99 -12.42 5.42
CA GLU A 272 -10.46 -12.97 4.18
C GLU A 272 -9.31 -12.13 3.59
N TYR A 273 -9.41 -10.81 3.70
CA TYR A 273 -8.54 -9.87 2.98
C TYR A 273 -7.72 -8.95 3.90
N ASN A 274 -7.55 -9.30 5.18
CA ASN A 274 -6.90 -8.46 6.20
C ASN A 274 -5.60 -7.80 5.72
N ASP A 275 -4.71 -8.58 5.09
CA ASP A 275 -3.39 -8.15 4.63
C ASP A 275 -3.40 -7.08 3.53
N ASN A 276 -4.55 -6.91 2.86
CA ASN A 276 -4.74 -6.04 1.70
C ASN A 276 -5.65 -4.86 2.01
N LEU A 277 -6.16 -4.77 3.25
CA LEU A 277 -6.97 -3.64 3.67
C LEU A 277 -6.08 -2.45 4.00
N TYR A 278 -6.59 -1.27 3.65
CA TYR A 278 -5.97 0.00 4.00
C TYR A 278 -6.57 0.52 5.30
N THR A 279 -5.72 1.05 6.17
CA THR A 279 -6.10 1.70 7.43
C THR A 279 -6.31 3.19 7.19
N PHE A 280 -7.28 3.76 7.88
CA PHE A 280 -7.67 5.17 7.75
C PHE A 280 -7.80 5.78 9.14
N GLU A 281 -7.56 7.07 9.28
CA GLU A 281 -7.78 7.78 10.52
C GLU A 281 -9.27 7.76 10.88
N LYS A 282 -10.14 8.11 9.92
CA LYS A 282 -11.58 8.05 10.04
C LYS A 282 -12.20 7.31 8.84
N PRO A 283 -12.25 5.97 8.85
CA PRO A 283 -12.72 5.22 7.71
C PRO A 283 -14.21 5.39 7.44
N SER A 284 -14.58 5.33 6.16
CA SER A 284 -15.94 5.01 5.73
C SER A 284 -16.32 3.58 6.13
N CYS A 285 -17.60 3.21 5.97
CA CYS A 285 -17.92 1.80 5.88
C CYS A 285 -17.44 1.21 4.53
N PHE A 286 -17.44 -0.12 4.40
CA PHE A 286 -17.27 -0.73 3.08
C PHE A 286 -18.53 -0.52 2.25
N TYR A 287 -18.36 -0.02 1.04
CA TYR A 287 -19.37 -0.05 -0.01
C TYR A 287 -19.05 -1.15 -0.99
N LYS A 288 -20.07 -1.73 -1.61
CA LYS A 288 -19.91 -2.70 -2.69
C LYS A 288 -20.56 -2.24 -3.98
N PHE A 289 -19.88 -2.56 -5.07
CA PHE A 289 -20.43 -2.60 -6.41
C PHE A 289 -20.42 -4.04 -6.89
N GLU A 290 -21.53 -4.47 -7.50
CA GLU A 290 -21.70 -5.83 -8.00
C GLU A 290 -22.23 -5.79 -9.44
N GLU A 291 -21.64 -6.62 -10.29
CA GLU A 291 -22.04 -6.83 -11.68
C GLU A 291 -21.87 -8.29 -12.10
N GLY A 292 -22.52 -8.70 -13.19
CA GLY A 292 -22.51 -10.08 -13.69
C GLY A 292 -23.84 -10.79 -13.44
N ASP A 293 -23.97 -11.97 -14.05
CA ASP A 293 -25.11 -12.86 -13.86
C ASP A 293 -24.96 -13.64 -12.55
N GLU A 294 -26.08 -14.21 -12.07
CA GLU A 294 -26.12 -15.03 -10.86
C GLU A 294 -25.08 -16.16 -10.91
N GLY A 295 -24.21 -16.24 -9.90
CA GLY A 295 -23.12 -17.21 -9.80
C GLY A 295 -21.82 -16.82 -10.50
N ASN A 296 -21.78 -15.73 -11.25
CA ASN A 296 -20.58 -15.14 -11.84
C ASN A 296 -20.43 -13.65 -11.45
N GLU A 297 -20.96 -13.29 -10.28
CA GLU A 297 -20.92 -11.91 -9.81
C GLU A 297 -19.48 -11.51 -9.47
N ARG A 298 -19.10 -10.35 -9.98
CA ARG A 298 -17.82 -9.72 -9.69
C ARG A 298 -18.07 -8.52 -8.81
N ARG A 299 -17.23 -8.37 -7.79
CA ARG A 299 -17.41 -7.35 -6.75
C ARG A 299 -16.24 -6.39 -6.70
N LEU A 300 -16.54 -5.13 -6.41
CA LEU A 300 -15.58 -4.16 -5.92
C LEU A 300 -16.02 -3.75 -4.53
N TYR A 301 -15.10 -3.74 -3.58
CA TYR A 301 -15.31 -3.12 -2.28
C TYR A 301 -14.57 -1.79 -2.23
N VAL A 302 -15.26 -0.73 -1.85
CA VAL A 302 -14.73 0.63 -1.80
C VAL A 302 -14.78 1.11 -0.36
N SER A 303 -13.67 1.68 0.10
CA SER A 303 -13.57 2.38 1.38
C SER A 303 -12.68 3.61 1.21
N PHE A 304 -12.86 4.62 2.06
CA PHE A 304 -12.13 5.88 1.91
C PHE A 304 -12.02 6.65 3.23
N GLU A 305 -11.04 7.55 3.28
CA GLU A 305 -10.83 8.48 4.40
C GLU A 305 -11.96 9.50 4.46
N CYS A 306 -12.57 9.67 5.63
CA CYS A 306 -13.63 10.65 5.88
C CYS A 306 -13.15 11.85 6.72
N ALA A 307 -11.94 11.80 7.28
CA ALA A 307 -11.30 12.93 7.93
C ALA A 307 -11.03 14.04 6.90
N GLN A 308 -11.45 15.25 7.23
CA GLN A 308 -11.13 16.45 6.43
C GLN A 308 -9.85 17.14 6.92
N GLU A 309 -9.50 16.90 8.19
CA GLU A 309 -8.31 17.42 8.86
C GLU A 309 -7.61 16.24 9.51
N VAL A 310 -6.27 16.26 9.48
CA VAL A 310 -5.46 15.22 10.11
C VAL A 310 -5.63 15.31 11.63
N THR A 311 -6.18 14.27 12.22
CA THR A 311 -6.24 14.06 13.65
C THR A 311 -5.17 13.04 14.03
N TRP A 312 -4.51 13.19 15.17
CA TRP A 312 -3.52 12.18 15.63
C TRP A 312 -4.19 10.92 16.17
N GLU A 313 -5.37 10.56 15.65
CA GLU A 313 -6.09 9.35 16.01
C GLU A 313 -5.41 8.13 15.38
N PRO A 314 -5.34 6.99 16.09
CA PRO A 314 -4.81 5.76 15.52
C PRO A 314 -5.60 5.37 14.26
N GLU A 315 -4.89 4.98 13.21
CA GLU A 315 -5.56 4.48 12.02
C GLU A 315 -6.32 3.18 12.33
N THR A 316 -7.50 3.03 11.74
CA THR A 316 -8.39 1.89 11.92
C THR A 316 -8.87 1.35 10.57
N LEU A 317 -9.21 0.05 10.56
CA LEU A 317 -9.78 -0.59 9.38
C LEU A 317 -11.24 -0.15 9.16
N PRO A 318 -11.69 -0.03 7.90
CA PRO A 318 -13.10 0.19 7.60
C PRO A 318 -13.99 -0.87 8.25
N SER A 319 -15.17 -0.45 8.72
CA SER A 319 -16.08 -1.32 9.45
C SER A 319 -17.54 -1.00 9.14
N TYR A 320 -18.46 -1.88 9.54
CA TYR A 320 -19.89 -1.62 9.43
C TYR A 320 -20.34 -0.30 10.11
N PHE A 321 -19.61 0.15 11.14
CA PHE A 321 -19.87 1.37 11.89
C PHE A 321 -19.18 2.61 11.32
N GLY A 322 -18.40 2.47 10.25
CA GLY A 322 -17.78 3.59 9.56
C GLY A 322 -18.83 4.52 8.92
N GLN A 323 -18.37 5.66 8.41
CA GLN A 323 -19.25 6.69 7.86
C GLN A 323 -20.02 6.19 6.62
N LYS A 324 -21.35 6.29 6.66
CA LYS A 324 -22.29 5.78 5.63
C LYS A 324 -22.74 6.85 4.63
N CYS A 325 -21.84 7.73 4.23
CA CYS A 325 -22.13 8.79 3.26
C CYS A 325 -21.16 8.70 2.07
N PRO A 326 -21.54 8.03 0.95
CA PRO A 326 -20.64 7.83 -0.18
C PRO A 326 -20.34 9.14 -0.94
N SER A 327 -21.14 10.19 -0.76
CA SER A 327 -20.84 11.51 -1.33
C SER A 327 -19.57 12.15 -0.73
N LEU A 328 -19.12 11.71 0.46
CA LEU A 328 -17.84 12.11 1.04
C LEU A 328 -16.63 11.55 0.28
N MET A 329 -16.82 10.51 -0.55
CA MET A 329 -15.76 9.92 -1.35
C MET A 329 -15.07 10.97 -2.23
N ARG A 330 -15.82 11.95 -2.75
CA ARG A 330 -15.24 13.05 -3.54
C ARG A 330 -14.32 13.96 -2.75
N LYS A 331 -14.45 14.01 -1.42
CA LYS A 331 -13.63 14.86 -0.53
C LYS A 331 -12.45 14.10 0.09
N THR A 332 -12.29 12.82 -0.25
CA THR A 332 -11.31 11.97 0.40
C THR A 332 -9.88 12.29 -0.04
N THR A 333 -8.94 12.16 0.90
CA THR A 333 -7.51 12.17 0.62
C THR A 333 -6.99 10.77 0.28
N CYS A 334 -7.74 9.72 0.59
CA CYS A 334 -7.33 8.35 0.30
C CYS A 334 -8.55 7.47 0.00
N LEU A 335 -8.54 6.81 -1.15
CA LEU A 335 -9.57 5.84 -1.54
C LEU A 335 -8.92 4.47 -1.76
N HIS A 336 -9.52 3.43 -1.19
CA HIS A 336 -9.14 2.03 -1.37
C HIS A 336 -10.23 1.28 -2.12
N VAL A 337 -9.83 0.60 -3.20
CA VAL A 337 -10.65 -0.34 -3.97
C VAL A 337 -10.05 -1.73 -3.81
N LEU A 338 -10.79 -2.64 -3.19
CA LEU A 338 -10.47 -4.06 -3.11
C LEU A 338 -11.25 -4.81 -4.19
N PHE A 339 -10.54 -5.60 -5.00
CA PHE A 339 -11.14 -6.45 -6.01
C PHE A 339 -11.67 -7.73 -5.33
N GLY A 340 -12.98 -7.89 -5.27
CA GLY A 340 -13.68 -8.89 -4.47
C GLY A 340 -13.88 -10.25 -5.12
#